data_AF-A0AAI9R8W0-F1
#
_entry.id   AF-A0AAI9R8W0-F1
#
_cell.length_a   1.000
_cell.length_b   1.000
_cell.length_c   1.000
_cell.angle_alpha   90.00
_cell.angle_beta   90.00
_cell.angle_gamma   90.00
#
_symmetry.space_group_name_H-M   'P 1'
#
loop_
_entity.id
_entity.type
_entity.pdbx_description
1 polymer ?
#
loop_
_entity_poly.entity_id
_entity_poly.type
_entity_poly.pdbx_seq_one_letter_code
_entity_poly.pdbx_strand_id
1 'polypeptide(L)'
;LSFAEGRISLFSDSGPDEDSFGVLFGLLAVLSTLLYAYIRNLGSKPHGSSPLDGVFSRESEEEMLARLREEQQEADVSSMGSTWAEMEKEHLERTLGEEE
;
A
#
# COMPACT_ATOMS: atom_id res chain seq x y z
N LEU A 1 -17.30 28.25 42.23
CA LEU A 1 -18.19 28.00 41.08
C LEU A 1 -19.26 29.09 41.08
N SER A 2 -19.06 30.18 40.34
CA SER A 2 -20.14 31.12 40.01
C SER A 2 -20.13 31.37 38.51
N PHE A 3 -21.18 30.88 37.87
CA PHE A 3 -21.47 30.94 36.44
C PHE A 3 -22.40 32.15 36.25
N ALA A 4 -21.85 33.35 36.37
CA ALA A 4 -22.62 34.60 36.33
C ALA A 4 -21.74 35.74 35.84
N GLU A 5 -21.26 35.64 34.61
CA GLU A 5 -20.96 36.80 33.75
C GLU A 5 -20.78 36.21 32.34
N GLY A 6 -21.85 36.25 31.55
CA GLY A 6 -21.88 35.68 30.22
C GLY A 6 -20.94 36.45 29.29
N ARG A 7 -19.76 35.89 29.01
CA ARG A 7 -19.08 35.81 27.72
C ARG A 7 -17.80 35.04 27.93
N ILE A 8 -17.66 33.93 27.23
CA ILE A 8 -16.41 33.20 27.11
C ILE A 8 -15.37 34.16 26.51
N SER A 9 -14.58 34.83 27.35
CA SER A 9 -13.43 35.63 26.92
C SER A 9 -12.19 34.75 26.69
N LEU A 10 -12.37 33.43 26.60
CA LEU A 10 -11.27 32.50 26.31
C LEU A 10 -10.79 32.58 24.85
N PHE A 11 -11.49 33.31 23.99
CA PHE A 11 -11.08 33.58 22.60
C PHE A 11 -10.85 35.07 22.31
N SER A 12 -10.86 35.92 23.34
CA SER A 12 -10.58 37.34 23.16
C SER A 12 -9.09 37.58 23.38
N ASP A 13 -8.41 37.94 22.30
CA ASP A 13 -7.03 38.42 22.22
C ASP A 13 -5.96 37.34 21.99
N SER A 14 -5.94 36.82 20.76
CA SER A 14 -4.72 36.45 20.01
C SER A 14 -5.16 36.10 18.59
N GLY A 15 -5.44 37.13 17.79
CA GLY A 15 -5.36 36.93 16.34
C GLY A 15 -3.97 36.38 16.03
N PRO A 16 -3.81 35.38 15.16
CA PRO A 16 -2.51 34.77 14.91
C PRO A 16 -1.48 35.86 14.56
N ASP A 17 -0.49 36.04 15.43
CA ASP A 17 0.60 36.99 15.22
C ASP A 17 1.17 36.79 13.81
N GLU A 18 1.49 37.87 13.10
CA GLU A 18 2.03 37.80 11.74
C GLU A 18 3.33 36.95 11.70
N ASP A 19 4.11 36.99 12.78
CA ASP A 19 5.27 36.13 13.01
C ASP A 19 4.90 34.63 13.05
N SER A 20 3.74 34.28 13.62
CA SER A 20 3.23 32.92 13.68
C SER A 20 2.90 32.37 12.29
N PHE A 21 2.31 33.19 11.41
CA PHE A 21 2.11 32.81 10.01
C PHE A 21 3.43 32.68 9.26
N GLY A 22 4.39 33.57 9.50
CA GLY A 22 5.72 33.46 8.89
C GLY A 22 6.41 32.14 9.22
N VAL A 23 6.35 31.71 10.48
CA VAL A 23 6.88 30.41 10.92
C VAL A 23 6.10 29.25 10.28
N LEU A 24 4.77 29.33 10.22
CA LEU A 24 3.95 28.30 9.59
C LEU A 24 4.27 28.13 8.10
N PHE A 25 4.33 29.23 7.35
CA PHE A 25 4.68 29.19 5.92
C PHE A 25 6.13 28.75 5.70
N GLY A 26 7.05 29.13 6.58
CA GLY A 26 8.43 28.65 6.56
C GLY A 26 8.52 27.14 6.75
N LEU A 27 7.85 26.59 7.77
CA LEU A 27 7.77 25.15 8.01
C LEU A 27 7.11 24.42 6.84
N LEU A 28 6.02 24.97 6.30
CA LEU A 28 5.33 24.39 5.14
C LEU A 28 6.25 24.36 3.90
N ALA A 29 7.01 25.42 3.66
CA ALA A 29 7.96 25.49 2.55
C ALA A 29 9.09 24.46 2.71
N VAL A 30 9.63 24.30 3.92
CA VAL A 30 10.65 23.28 4.23
C VAL A 30 10.09 21.88 4.02
N LEU A 31 8.89 21.58 4.56
CA LEU A 31 8.23 20.29 4.40
C LEU A 31 7.93 19.99 2.93
N SER A 32 7.43 20.96 2.17
CA SER A 32 7.16 20.84 0.74
C SER A 32 8.45 20.56 -0.05
N THR A 33 9.55 21.25 0.29
CA THR A 33 10.85 21.06 -0.36
C THR A 33 11.43 19.68 -0.07
N LEU A 34 11.35 19.22 1.19
CA LEU A 34 11.77 17.88 1.59
C LEU A 34 10.94 16.80 0.90
N LEU A 35 9.62 16.98 0.84
CA LEU A 35 8.72 16.06 0.16
C LEU A 35 9.02 15.99 -1.34
N TYR A 36 9.25 17.13 -1.99
CA TYR A 36 9.65 17.19 -3.39
C TYR A 36 10.98 16.48 -3.65
N ALA A 37 11.99 16.74 -2.80
CA ALA A 37 13.28 16.06 -2.89
C ALA A 37 13.15 14.55 -2.68
N TYR A 38 12.30 14.12 -1.74
CA TYR A 38 11.99 12.73 -1.50
C TYR A 38 11.37 12.06 -2.73
N ILE A 39 10.30 12.63 -3.30
CA ILE A 39 9.64 12.10 -4.50
C ILE A 39 10.62 12.02 -5.67
N ARG A 40 11.45 13.06 -5.87
CA ARG A 40 12.45 13.10 -6.94
C ARG A 40 13.53 12.03 -6.79
N ASN A 41 13.98 11.76 -5.56
CA ASN A 41 14.91 10.69 -5.26
C ASN A 41 14.25 9.30 -5.38
N LEU A 42 12.94 9.22 -5.18
CA LEU A 42 12.17 7.99 -5.32
C LEU A 42 11.95 7.62 -6.78
N GLY A 43 11.75 8.60 -7.68
CA GLY A 43 11.49 8.37 -9.11
C GLY A 43 12.59 7.62 -9.86
N SER A 44 13.82 7.60 -9.33
CA SER A 44 14.94 6.83 -9.90
C SER A 44 15.07 5.40 -9.35
N LYS A 45 14.23 5.00 -8.39
CA LYS A 45 14.32 3.71 -7.71
C LYS A 45 13.15 2.79 -8.10
N PRO A 46 13.40 1.48 -8.25
CA PRO A 46 12.35 0.51 -8.59
C PRO A 46 11.30 0.38 -7.48
N HIS A 47 10.11 -0.08 -7.85
CA HIS A 47 9.01 -0.41 -6.92
C HIS A 47 9.48 -1.43 -5.88
N GLY A 48 9.12 -1.24 -4.60
CA GLY A 48 9.54 -2.05 -3.46
C GLY A 48 10.76 -1.52 -2.70
N SER A 49 11.31 -0.37 -3.11
CA SER A 49 12.49 0.25 -2.48
C SER A 49 12.14 1.24 -1.37
N SER A 50 10.86 1.63 -1.26
CA SER A 50 10.37 2.58 -0.26
C SER A 50 9.28 1.94 0.62
N PRO A 51 9.25 2.23 1.94
CA PRO A 51 8.21 1.72 2.83
C PRO A 51 6.80 2.23 2.47
N LEU A 52 6.70 3.32 1.71
CA LEU A 52 5.42 3.82 1.20
C LEU A 52 4.89 3.00 0.02
N ASP A 53 5.72 2.17 -0.61
CA ASP A 53 5.34 1.39 -1.80
C ASP A 53 4.27 0.33 -1.46
N GLY A 54 4.14 -0.04 -0.18
CA GLY A 54 3.06 -0.91 0.32
C GLY A 54 1.71 -0.22 0.52
N VAL A 55 1.67 1.12 0.54
CA VAL A 55 0.43 1.90 0.69
C VAL A 55 0.05 2.62 -0.60
N PHE A 56 1.05 3.13 -1.30
CA PHE A 56 0.91 3.78 -2.59
C PHE A 56 1.67 2.97 -3.63
N SER A 57 0.93 2.29 -4.52
CA SER A 57 1.58 1.65 -5.66
C SER A 57 2.12 2.73 -6.59
N ARG A 58 3.43 2.65 -6.82
CA ARG A 58 4.16 3.54 -7.72
C ARG A 58 4.42 2.88 -9.08
N GLU A 59 4.02 1.62 -9.22
CA GLU A 59 4.03 0.92 -10.51
C GLU A 59 2.79 1.32 -11.31
N SER A 60 2.91 1.34 -12.63
CA SER A 60 1.74 1.56 -13.47
C SER A 60 0.77 0.38 -13.33
N GLU A 61 -0.53 0.62 -13.46
CA GLU A 61 -1.55 -0.44 -13.39
C GLU A 61 -1.23 -1.58 -14.38
N GLU A 62 -0.71 -1.24 -15.56
CA GLU A 62 -0.32 -2.23 -16.57
C GLU A 62 0.83 -3.13 -16.11
N GLU A 63 1.88 -2.58 -15.48
CA GLU A 63 3.01 -3.34 -14.94
C GLU A 63 2.58 -4.22 -13.75
N MET A 64 1.72 -3.69 -12.87
CA MET A 64 1.13 -4.45 -11.76
C MET A 64 0.37 -5.68 -12.28
N LEU A 65 -0.51 -5.45 -13.25
CA LEU A 65 -1.35 -6.51 -13.81
C LEU A 65 -0.51 -7.53 -14.60
N ALA A 66 0.57 -7.11 -15.25
CA ALA A 66 1.50 -8.01 -15.91
C ALA A 66 2.17 -8.95 -14.89
N ARG A 67 2.71 -8.41 -13.79
CA ARG A 67 3.33 -9.20 -12.71
C ARG A 67 2.33 -10.14 -12.06
N LEU A 68 1.13 -9.64 -11.71
CA LEU A 68 0.08 -10.46 -11.10
C LEU A 68 -0.40 -11.59 -12.01
N ARG A 69 -0.45 -11.39 -13.33
CA ARG A 69 -0.79 -12.48 -14.27
C ARG A 69 0.29 -13.54 -14.32
N GLU A 70 1.56 -13.14 -14.26
CA GLU A 70 2.69 -14.07 -14.20
C GLU A 70 2.67 -14.86 -12.89
N GLU A 71 2.49 -14.20 -11.74
CA GLU A 71 2.32 -14.84 -10.43
C GLU A 71 1.10 -15.77 -10.41
N GLN A 72 -0.02 -15.37 -11.04
CA GLN A 72 -1.22 -16.21 -11.15
C GLN A 72 -0.99 -17.42 -12.05
N GLN A 73 -0.22 -17.30 -13.12
CA GLN A 73 0.11 -18.39 -14.02
C GLN A 73 1.06 -19.39 -13.34
N GLU A 74 2.03 -18.90 -12.57
CA GLU A 74 2.93 -19.75 -11.79
C GLU A 74 2.20 -20.43 -10.62
N ALA A 75 1.26 -19.72 -9.99
CA ALA A 75 0.38 -20.27 -8.97
C ALA A 75 -0.85 -21.00 -9.54
N ASP A 76 -0.98 -21.16 -10.86
CA ASP A 76 -2.17 -21.75 -11.46
C ASP A 76 -2.22 -23.27 -11.20
N VAL A 77 -2.92 -23.59 -10.12
CA VAL A 77 -3.24 -24.94 -9.64
C VAL A 77 -4.21 -25.66 -10.58
N SER A 78 -4.72 -25.02 -11.65
CA SER A 78 -5.65 -25.66 -12.60
C SER A 78 -5.09 -26.93 -13.24
N SER A 79 -3.76 -27.02 -13.42
CA SER A 79 -3.06 -28.22 -13.87
C SER A 79 -2.81 -29.27 -12.77
N MET A 80 -2.87 -28.89 -11.49
CA MET A 80 -2.71 -29.82 -10.36
C MET A 80 -3.94 -30.73 -10.19
N GLY A 81 -5.13 -30.28 -10.59
CA GLY A 81 -6.34 -31.10 -10.56
C GLY A 81 -6.35 -32.24 -11.59
N SER A 82 -5.91 -31.96 -12.82
CA SER A 82 -5.87 -32.98 -13.88
C SER A 82 -4.74 -33.98 -13.69
N THR A 83 -3.56 -33.53 -13.26
CA THR A 83 -2.42 -34.40 -12.96
C THR A 83 -2.67 -35.29 -11.73
N TRP A 84 -3.33 -34.76 -10.70
CA TRP A 84 -3.78 -35.59 -9.57
C TRP A 84 -4.85 -36.61 -10.00
N ALA A 85 -5.81 -36.21 -10.83
CA ALA A 85 -6.84 -37.12 -11.34
C ALA A 85 -6.26 -38.27 -12.18
N GLU A 86 -5.20 -38.01 -12.95
CA GLU A 86 -4.52 -39.04 -13.74
C GLU A 86 -3.69 -39.99 -12.86
N MET A 87 -2.98 -39.47 -11.85
CA MET A 87 -2.27 -40.30 -10.87
C MET A 87 -3.23 -41.16 -10.02
N GLU A 88 -4.36 -40.61 -9.61
CA GLU A 88 -5.38 -41.34 -8.83
C GLU A 88 -5.99 -42.47 -9.67
N LYS A 89 -6.22 -42.22 -10.96
CA LYS A 89 -6.68 -43.25 -11.90
C LYS A 89 -5.66 -44.40 -12.03
N GLU A 90 -4.37 -44.09 -12.20
CA GLU A 90 -3.31 -45.10 -12.27
C GLU A 90 -3.22 -45.93 -10.98
N HIS A 91 -3.36 -45.28 -9.82
CA HIS A 91 -3.40 -45.95 -8.52
C HIS A 91 -4.56 -46.95 -8.41
N LEU A 92 -5.75 -46.56 -8.87
CA LEU A 92 -6.94 -47.41 -8.87
C LEU A 92 -6.80 -48.58 -9.85
N GLU A 93 -6.27 -48.36 -11.05
CA GLU A 93 -6.03 -49.42 -12.04
C GLU A 93 -5.01 -50.45 -11.53
N ARG A 94 -3.96 -50.01 -10.82
CA ARG A 94 -2.98 -50.90 -10.20
C ARG A 94 -3.58 -51.74 -9.07
N THR A 95 -4.44 -51.15 -8.25
CA THR A 95 -5.08 -51.85 -7.11
C THR A 95 -6.09 -52.89 -7.59
N LEU A 96 -6.89 -52.57 -8.61
CA LEU A 96 -7.83 -53.51 -9.22
C LEU A 96 -7.13 -54.65 -9.97
N GLY A 97 -6.01 -54.38 -10.65
CA GLY A 97 -5.24 -55.40 -11.36
C GLY A 97 -4.48 -56.38 -10.45
N GLU A 98 -4.36 -56.09 -9.15
CA GLU A 98 -3.81 -57.01 -8.15
C GLU A 98 -4.89 -57.92 -7.52
N GLU A 99 -6.19 -57.68 -7.79
CA GLU A 99 -7.32 -58.48 -7.32
C GLU A 99 -7.84 -59.54 -8.34
N GLU A 100 -7.28 -59.60 -9.56
CA GLU A 100 -7.50 -60.67 -10.56
C GLU A 100 -6.39 -61.74 -10.55
#